data_AF-A0A498R232-F1
#
_entry.id   AF-A0A498R232-F1
#
_cell.length_a   1.000
_cell.length_b   1.000
_cell.length_c   1.000
_cell.angle_alpha   90.00
_cell.angle_beta   90.00
_cell.angle_gamma   90.00
#
_symmetry.space_group_name_H-M   'P 1'
#
loop_
_entity.id
_entity.type
_entity.pdbx_description
1 polymer ?
#
loop_
_entity_poly.entity_id
_entity_poly.type
_entity_poly.pdbx_seq_one_letter_code
_entity_poly.pdbx_strand_id
1 'polypeptide(L)'
;MLAVYIHELPDWPNFQWDYNALVVKLANVRFKQGKLIGEMKSIGFSLQLEAVVQTITQDVVKSSEIEGQILNPDHVRSSVAQHMGVDNGGLPPAGIPMAWLKCFWTQLVTITTN
;
A
#
# COMPACT_ATOMS: atom_id res chain seq x y z
N MET A 1 -16.89 -29.20 18.19
CA MET A 1 -17.38 -27.81 18.32
C MET A 1 -16.70 -27.02 17.21
N LEU A 2 -17.46 -26.41 16.30
CA LEU A 2 -16.88 -25.59 15.22
C LEU A 2 -16.45 -24.26 15.84
N ALA A 3 -15.15 -23.98 15.83
CA ALA A 3 -14.61 -22.67 16.18
C ALA A 3 -15.18 -21.62 15.22
N VAL A 4 -15.69 -20.51 15.75
CA VAL A 4 -16.27 -19.40 14.97
C VAL A 4 -15.16 -18.50 14.46
N TYR A 5 -14.06 -18.43 15.19
CA TYR A 5 -12.92 -17.59 14.86
C TYR A 5 -11.61 -18.39 14.78
N ILE A 6 -10.72 -18.01 13.87
CA ILE A 6 -9.46 -18.73 13.58
C ILE A 6 -8.55 -18.82 14.82
N HIS A 7 -8.60 -17.82 15.70
CA HIS A 7 -7.80 -17.79 16.93
C HIS A 7 -8.29 -18.76 18.02
N GLU A 8 -9.49 -19.33 17.87
CA GLU A 8 -10.03 -20.34 18.79
C GLU A 8 -9.58 -21.75 18.42
N LEU A 9 -8.88 -21.92 17.29
CA LEU A 9 -8.34 -23.21 16.88
C LEU A 9 -7.19 -23.62 17.82
N PRO A 10 -7.13 -24.89 18.24
CA PRO A 10 -6.10 -25.37 19.16
C PRO A 10 -4.68 -25.25 18.59
N ASP A 11 -4.56 -25.31 17.26
CA ASP A 11 -3.29 -25.18 16.55
C ASP A 11 -2.91 -23.72 16.26
N TRP A 12 -3.71 -22.73 16.67
CA TRP A 12 -3.32 -21.33 16.57
C TRP A 12 -2.14 -21.02 17.50
N PRO A 13 -1.08 -20.31 17.06
CA PRO A 13 -0.87 -19.69 15.75
C PRO A 13 0.00 -20.52 14.79
N ASN A 14 0.17 -21.82 15.03
CA ASN A 14 1.01 -22.72 14.24
C ASN A 14 0.36 -23.05 12.89
N PHE A 15 0.45 -22.10 11.95
CA PHE A 15 -0.07 -22.29 10.59
C PHE A 15 0.67 -23.40 9.85
N GLN A 16 -0.09 -24.31 9.25
CA GLN A 16 0.41 -25.25 8.26
C GLN A 16 -0.12 -24.86 6.88
N TRP A 17 0.73 -24.90 5.85
CA TRP A 17 0.35 -24.60 4.48
C TRP A 17 0.84 -25.67 3.51
N ASP A 18 0.05 -25.91 2.47
CA ASP A 18 0.46 -26.79 1.38
C ASP A 18 1.41 -26.04 0.43
N TYR A 19 2.68 -26.42 0.48
CA TYR A 19 3.71 -25.88 -0.40
C TYR A 19 3.37 -26.05 -1.89
N ASN A 20 2.86 -27.23 -2.28
CA ASN A 20 2.57 -27.52 -3.69
C ASN A 20 1.41 -26.68 -4.20
N ALA A 21 0.42 -26.40 -3.35
CA ALA A 21 -0.69 -25.50 -3.69
C ALA A 21 -0.26 -24.02 -3.82
N LEU A 22 0.79 -23.61 -3.10
CA LEU A 22 1.24 -22.21 -3.05
C LEU A 22 2.33 -21.87 -4.07
N VAL A 23 3.23 -22.81 -4.38
CA VAL A 23 4.46 -22.53 -5.14
C VAL A 23 4.17 -21.89 -6.50
N VAL A 24 3.15 -22.39 -7.22
CA VAL A 24 2.77 -21.86 -8.54
C VAL A 24 2.19 -20.44 -8.42
N LYS A 25 1.38 -20.18 -7.40
CA LYS A 25 0.80 -18.85 -7.15
C LYS A 25 1.88 -17.84 -6.79
N LEU A 26 2.80 -18.21 -5.90
CA LEU A 26 3.92 -17.38 -5.49
C LEU A 26 4.86 -17.06 -6.65
N ALA A 27 5.18 -18.05 -7.49
CA ALA A 27 6.00 -17.83 -8.69
C ALA A 27 5.36 -16.81 -9.63
N ASN A 28 4.06 -16.90 -9.87
CA ASN A 28 3.32 -15.95 -10.72
C ASN A 28 3.31 -14.53 -10.13
N VAL A 29 3.14 -14.39 -8.81
CA VAL A 29 3.19 -13.08 -8.14
C VAL A 29 4.58 -12.47 -8.27
N ARG A 30 5.64 -13.25 -7.97
CA ARG A 30 7.03 -12.79 -8.09
C ARG A 30 7.39 -12.38 -9.51
N PHE A 31 6.94 -13.13 -10.51
CA PHE A 31 7.16 -12.78 -11.92
C PHE A 31 6.52 -11.42 -12.26
N LYS A 32 5.26 -11.20 -11.85
CA LYS A 32 4.57 -9.92 -12.06
C LYS A 32 5.24 -8.76 -11.32
N GLN A 33 5.64 -8.97 -10.07
CA GLN A 33 6.37 -7.98 -9.27
C GLN A 33 7.70 -7.60 -9.94
N GLY A 34 8.48 -8.60 -10.36
CA GLY A 34 9.76 -8.38 -11.06
C GLY A 34 9.58 -7.61 -12.37
N LYS A 35 8.56 -7.98 -13.17
CA LYS A 35 8.22 -7.25 -14.39
C LYS A 35 7.88 -5.78 -14.12
N LEU A 36 7.01 -5.52 -13.14
CA LEU A 36 6.62 -4.17 -12.74
C LEU A 36 7.83 -3.34 -12.28
N ILE A 37 8.68 -3.90 -11.42
CA ILE A 37 9.90 -3.21 -10.95
C ILE A 37 10.85 -2.92 -12.12
N GLY A 38 10.99 -3.86 -13.05
CA GLY A 38 11.79 -3.67 -14.27
C GLY A 38 11.26 -2.53 -15.15
N GLU A 39 9.96 -2.52 -15.42
CA GLU A 39 9.29 -1.47 -16.20
C GLU A 39 9.41 -0.11 -15.49
N MET A 40 9.17 -0.05 -14.18
CA MET A 40 9.34 1.16 -13.38
C MET A 40 10.75 1.71 -13.49
N LYS A 41 11.79 0.87 -13.36
CA LYS A 41 13.19 1.28 -13.51
C LYS A 41 13.54 1.80 -14.91
N SER A 42 12.83 1.34 -15.94
CA SER A 42 13.05 1.79 -17.32
C SER A 42 12.43 3.15 -17.63
N ILE A 43 11.47 3.58 -16.81
CA ILE A 43 10.80 4.86 -16.91
C ILE A 43 11.62 5.93 -16.17
N GLY A 44 11.60 7.19 -16.65
CA GLY A 44 12.35 8.30 -16.04
C GLY A 44 11.92 8.60 -14.58
N PHE A 45 12.87 9.12 -13.78
CA PHE A 45 12.70 9.37 -12.34
C PHE A 45 11.45 10.21 -11.99
N SER A 46 11.13 11.24 -12.78
CA SER A 46 9.95 12.08 -12.55
C SER A 46 8.63 11.31 -12.70
N LEU A 47 8.53 10.44 -13.70
CA LEU A 47 7.33 9.64 -13.94
C LEU A 47 7.20 8.49 -12.93
N GLN A 48 8.32 7.93 -12.47
CA GLN A 48 8.32 6.99 -11.34
C GLN A 48 7.76 7.64 -10.07
N LEU A 49 8.25 8.85 -9.75
CA LEU A 49 7.87 9.57 -8.54
C LEU A 49 6.39 9.97 -8.55
N GLU A 50 5.88 10.42 -9.70
CA GLU A 50 4.45 10.69 -9.91
C GLU A 50 3.58 9.44 -9.75
N ALA A 51 4.00 8.30 -10.34
CA ALA A 51 3.29 7.03 -10.19
C ALA A 51 3.24 6.57 -8.73
N VAL A 52 4.30 6.79 -7.96
CA VAL A 52 4.36 6.49 -6.52
C VAL A 52 3.39 7.38 -5.73
N VAL A 53 3.40 8.69 -5.96
CA VAL A 53 2.45 9.63 -5.33
C VAL A 53 1.01 9.23 -5.61
N GLN A 54 0.70 8.90 -6.87
CA GLN A 54 -0.63 8.46 -7.26
C GLN A 54 -1.04 7.16 -6.56
N THR A 55 -0.15 6.15 -6.54
CA THR A 55 -0.42 4.85 -5.92
C THR A 55 -0.74 5.01 -4.44
N ILE A 56 0.08 5.77 -3.71
CA ILE A 56 -0.11 5.97 -2.26
C ILE A 56 -1.37 6.81 -1.98
N THR A 57 -1.67 7.79 -2.84
CA THR A 57 -2.92 8.53 -2.74
C THR A 57 -4.13 7.60 -2.84
N GLN A 58 -4.11 6.67 -3.80
CA GLN A 58 -5.18 5.69 -3.99
C GLN A 58 -5.27 4.72 -2.81
N ASP A 59 -4.14 4.20 -2.34
CA ASP A 59 -4.10 3.28 -1.20
C ASP A 59 -4.70 3.91 0.04
N VAL A 60 -4.33 5.16 0.37
CA VAL A 60 -4.87 5.91 1.52
C VAL A 60 -6.38 6.10 1.39
N VAL A 61 -6.85 6.57 0.22
CA VAL A 61 -8.29 6.80 0.00
C VAL A 61 -9.06 5.49 0.15
N LYS A 62 -8.59 4.40 -0.47
CA LYS A 62 -9.28 3.11 -0.45
C LYS A 62 -9.23 2.41 0.90
N SER A 63 -8.11 2.48 1.62
CA SER A 63 -8.06 1.96 2.99
C SER A 63 -8.97 2.74 3.92
N SER A 64 -9.04 4.06 3.78
CA SER A 64 -9.92 4.90 4.61
C SER A 64 -11.39 4.64 4.32
N GLU A 65 -11.77 4.41 3.07
CA GLU A 65 -13.13 4.03 2.68
C GLU A 65 -13.59 2.75 3.40
N ILE A 66 -12.69 1.77 3.58
CA ILE A 66 -12.98 0.52 4.31
C ILE A 66 -13.33 0.79 5.78
N GLU A 67 -12.68 1.79 6.38
CA GLU A 67 -12.93 2.26 7.76
C GLU A 67 -14.11 3.25 7.85
N GLY A 68 -14.86 3.44 6.76
CA GLY A 68 -15.99 4.37 6.69
C GLY A 68 -15.61 5.85 6.58
N GLN A 69 -14.33 6.15 6.32
CA GLN A 69 -13.82 7.51 6.19
C GLN A 69 -13.68 7.88 4.70
N ILE A 70 -14.47 8.88 4.27
CA ILE A 70 -14.39 9.41 2.90
C ILE A 70 -13.43 10.59 2.90
N LEU A 71 -12.24 10.40 2.32
CA LEU A 71 -11.23 11.44 2.17
C LEU A 71 -11.31 12.09 0.79
N ASN A 72 -11.00 13.39 0.71
CA ASN A 72 -10.84 14.08 -0.57
C ASN A 72 -9.49 13.67 -1.21
N PRO A 73 -9.50 13.01 -2.39
CA PRO A 73 -8.28 12.54 -3.05
C PRO A 73 -7.26 13.65 -3.34
N ASP A 74 -7.71 14.86 -3.66
CA ASP A 74 -6.82 15.99 -3.98
C ASP A 74 -6.04 16.46 -2.74
N HIS A 75 -6.69 16.45 -1.57
CA HIS A 75 -6.05 16.80 -0.30
C HIS A 75 -5.03 15.73 0.13
N VAL A 76 -5.38 14.45 -0.08
CA VAL A 76 -4.46 13.32 0.17
C VAL A 76 -3.25 13.45 -0.76
N ARG A 77 -3.47 13.68 -2.05
CA ARG A 77 -2.41 13.86 -3.05
C ARG A 77 -1.47 15.00 -2.70
N SER A 78 -1.99 16.19 -2.38
CA SER A 78 -1.16 17.34 -1.94
C SER A 78 -0.28 17.01 -0.73
N SER A 79 -0.81 16.23 0.21
CA SER A 79 -0.08 15.83 1.41
C SER A 79 1.01 14.78 1.11
N VAL A 80 0.70 13.80 0.26
CA VAL A 80 1.65 12.77 -0.19
C VAL A 80 2.76 13.40 -1.04
N ALA A 81 2.42 14.25 -2.01
CA ALA A 81 3.38 14.92 -2.88
C ALA A 81 4.31 15.86 -2.09
N GLN A 82 3.78 16.63 -1.14
CA GLN A 82 4.59 17.45 -0.23
C GLN A 82 5.56 16.60 0.60
N HIS A 83 5.15 15.42 1.06
CA HIS A 83 6.02 14.51 1.82
C HIS A 83 7.10 13.87 0.95
N MET A 84 6.80 13.61 -0.32
CA MET A 84 7.72 13.01 -1.29
C MET A 84 8.62 14.02 -2.02
N GLY A 85 8.46 15.32 -1.76
CA GLY A 85 9.23 16.37 -2.43
C GLY A 85 8.85 16.55 -3.91
N VAL A 86 7.63 16.16 -4.29
CA VAL A 86 7.07 16.35 -5.63
C VAL A 86 6.37 17.70 -5.70
N ASP A 87 6.45 18.37 -6.85
CA ASP A 87 5.69 19.61 -7.08
C ASP A 87 4.18 19.31 -7.06
N ASN A 88 3.44 20.06 -6.26
CA ASN A 88 1.99 19.91 -6.10
C ASN A 88 1.20 20.51 -7.27
N GLY A 89 1.83 21.18 -8.24
CA GLY A 89 1.17 21.62 -9.47
C GLY A 89 -0.01 22.58 -9.25
N GLY A 90 -0.04 23.31 -8.12
CA GLY A 90 -1.11 24.24 -7.77
C GLY A 90 -2.32 23.64 -7.03
N LEU A 91 -2.22 22.40 -6.53
CA LEU A 91 -3.26 21.77 -5.71
C LEU A 91 -3.47 22.49 -4.35
N PRO A 92 -4.66 22.34 -3.73
CA PRO A 92 -4.96 22.97 -2.44
C PRO A 92 -3.95 22.56 -1.34
N PRO A 93 -3.71 23.44 -0.35
CA PRO A 93 -2.79 23.15 0.75
C PRO A 93 -3.20 21.86 1.47
N ALA A 94 -2.21 21.08 1.92
CA ALA A 94 -2.43 19.80 2.58
C ALA A 94 -3.42 19.95 3.75
N GLY A 95 -4.63 19.41 3.56
CA GLY A 95 -5.74 19.58 4.51
C GLY A 95 -5.82 18.52 5.60
N ILE A 96 -4.94 17.51 5.58
CA ILE A 96 -4.99 16.37 6.50
C ILE A 96 -3.87 16.49 7.53
N PRO A 97 -4.14 16.39 8.85
CA PRO A 97 -3.08 16.40 9.85
C PRO A 97 -2.12 15.22 9.65
N MET A 98 -0.82 15.51 9.58
CA MET A 98 0.27 14.55 9.36
C MET A 98 0.28 13.38 10.37
N ALA A 99 -0.39 13.51 11.52
CA ALA A 99 -0.53 12.46 12.52
C ALA A 99 -1.28 11.22 11.99
N TRP A 100 -2.29 11.41 11.13
CA TRP A 100 -3.03 10.32 10.51
C TRP A 100 -2.19 9.59 9.45
N LEU A 101 -1.47 10.36 8.62
CA LEU A 101 -0.55 9.79 7.63
C LEU A 101 0.63 9.10 8.27
N LYS A 102 1.16 9.58 9.40
CA LYS A 102 2.28 8.92 10.10
C LYS A 102 1.93 7.51 10.57
N CYS A 103 0.78 7.31 11.22
CA CYS A 103 0.34 5.98 11.67
C CYS A 103 0.17 5.01 10.48
N PHE A 104 -0.41 5.49 9.37
CA PHE A 104 -0.64 4.69 8.17
C PHE A 104 0.67 4.42 7.37
N TRP A 105 1.57 5.41 7.28
CA TRP A 105 2.88 5.28 6.63
C TRP A 105 3.79 4.29 7.33
N THR A 106 3.78 4.25 8.67
CA THR A 106 4.55 3.24 9.41
C THR A 106 4.09 1.81 9.11
N GLN A 107 2.88 1.61 8.60
CA GLN A 107 2.35 0.30 8.21
C GLN A 107 2.58 -0.04 6.73
N LEU A 108 2.66 0.95 5.83
CA LEU A 108 2.91 0.73 4.41
C LEU A 108 4.39 0.61 4.04
N VAL A 109 5.29 1.35 4.71
CA VAL A 109 6.74 1.30 4.42
C VAL A 109 7.36 -0.04 4.84
N THR A 110 6.79 -0.75 5.82
CA THR A 110 7.26 -2.07 6.24
C THR A 110 6.99 -3.18 5.20
N ILE A 111 6.08 -2.96 4.24
CA ILE A 111 5.71 -3.97 3.23
C ILE A 111 6.65 -3.90 2.01
N THR A 112 7.38 -2.80 1.82
CA THR A 112 8.34 -2.64 0.70
C THR A 112 9.80 -2.92 1.10
N THR A 113 10.07 -3.14 2.39
CA THR A 113 11.39 -3.48 2.93
C THR A 113 11.40 -4.83 3.67
N ASN A 114 11.12 -5.91 2.92
CA ASN A 114 11.64 -7.26 3.16
C ASN A 114 11.48 -8.14 1.91
#